data_AF-A0A2N2Y3H0-F1
#
_entry.id   AF-A0A2N2Y3H0-F1
#
_cell.length_a   1.000
_cell.length_b   1.000
_cell.length_c   1.000
_cell.angle_alpha   90.00
_cell.angle_beta   90.00
_cell.angle_gamma   90.00
#
_symmetry.space_group_name_H-M   'P 1'
#
loop_
_entity.id
_entity.type
_entity.pdbx_description
1 polymer ?
#
loop_
_entity_poly.entity_id
_entity_poly.type
_entity_poly.pdbx_seq_one_letter_code
_entity_poly.pdbx_strand_id
1 'polypeptide(L)'
;MMRVLFIIAMALSLGFIIADFYYMEEVSSARYSSYYDTYNSDPYDYSGYNSYSAYDNDDDITEEAGVVTMMFFLGFTVLFILSLVKLKTKTVKVFSIIGLSLSFIMILWDGLMISSPSHISFDETGLGWVAYGLFMLAFTIIGTVHAFRVKPVV
;
A
#
# COMPACT_ATOMS: atom_id res chain seq x y z
N MET A 1 1.65 11.74 24.04
CA MET A 1 2.47 11.44 22.84
C MET A 1 1.84 10.37 21.94
N MET A 2 1.54 9.15 22.41
CA MET A 2 0.93 8.10 21.54
C MET A 2 -0.42 8.47 20.93
N ARG A 3 -1.25 9.26 21.61
CA ARG A 3 -2.55 9.73 21.08
C ARG A 3 -2.41 10.45 19.75
N VAL A 4 -1.45 11.37 19.66
CA VAL A 4 -1.17 12.16 18.46
C VAL A 4 -0.66 11.26 17.34
N LEU A 5 0.19 10.26 17.67
CA LEU A 5 0.70 9.31 16.69
C LEU A 5 -0.41 8.47 16.05
N PHE A 6 -1.40 7.98 16.82
CA PHE A 6 -2.52 7.24 16.22
C PHE A 6 -3.42 8.11 15.37
N ILE A 7 -3.61 9.38 15.73
CA ILE A 7 -4.40 10.33 14.90
C ILE A 7 -3.68 10.60 13.58
N ILE A 8 -2.37 10.85 13.61
CA ILE A 8 -1.56 11.01 12.39
C ILE A 8 -1.61 9.75 11.55
N ALA A 9 -1.46 8.58 12.17
CA ALA A 9 -1.50 7.29 11.48
C ALA A 9 -2.87 6.97 10.87
N MET A 10 -3.95 7.46 11.48
CA MET A 10 -5.29 7.36 10.93
C MET A 10 -5.41 8.18 9.63
N ALA A 11 -4.93 9.44 9.65
CA ALA A 11 -4.86 10.25 8.44
C ALA A 11 -3.96 9.61 7.36
N LEU A 12 -2.81 9.05 7.75
CA LEU A 12 -1.93 8.32 6.84
C LEU A 12 -2.59 7.05 6.27
N SER A 13 -3.38 6.31 7.06
CA SER A 13 -4.10 5.13 6.56
C SER A 13 -5.17 5.48 5.52
N LEU A 14 -5.84 6.63 5.67
CA LEU A 14 -6.75 7.14 4.65
C LEU A 14 -6.00 7.57 3.40
N GLY A 15 -4.89 8.29 3.56
CA GLY A 15 -4.04 8.68 2.44
C GLY A 15 -3.49 7.47 1.68
N PHE A 16 -3.10 6.42 2.39
CA PHE A 16 -2.66 5.15 1.82
C PHE A 16 -3.75 4.48 0.98
N ILE A 17 -4.98 4.34 1.51
CA ILE A 17 -6.10 3.77 0.74
C ILE A 17 -6.39 4.59 -0.53
N ILE A 18 -6.33 5.91 -0.44
CA ILE A 18 -6.54 6.80 -1.61
C ILE A 18 -5.42 6.61 -2.64
N ALA A 19 -4.17 6.52 -2.18
CA ALA A 19 -3.03 6.27 -3.05
C ALA A 19 -3.15 4.90 -3.73
N ASP A 20 -3.57 3.86 -3.01
CA ASP A 20 -3.78 2.52 -3.57
C ASP A 20 -4.81 2.58 -4.72
N PHE A 21 -5.97 3.21 -4.50
CA PHE A 21 -6.98 3.34 -5.55
C PHE A 21 -6.48 4.14 -6.76
N TYR A 22 -5.72 5.21 -6.52
CA TYR A 22 -5.14 6.02 -7.58
C TYR A 22 -4.17 5.20 -8.45
N TYR A 23 -3.21 4.50 -7.83
CA TYR A 23 -2.24 3.69 -8.57
C TYR A 23 -2.87 2.46 -9.23
N MET A 24 -3.91 1.86 -8.62
CA MET A 24 -4.67 0.78 -9.26
C MET A 24 -5.35 1.24 -10.55
N GLU A 25 -5.95 2.44 -10.56
CA GLU A 25 -6.59 3.00 -11.76
C GLU A 25 -5.57 3.34 -12.84
N GLU A 26 -4.43 3.94 -12.45
CA GLU A 26 -3.36 4.31 -13.39
C GLU A 26 -2.76 3.08 -14.08
N VAL A 27 -2.40 2.03 -13.32
CA VAL A 27 -1.87 0.77 -13.88
C VAL A 27 -2.90 0.06 -14.74
N SER A 28 -4.17 0.00 -14.30
CA SER A 28 -5.23 -0.60 -15.11
C SER A 28 -5.47 0.16 -16.42
N SER A 29 -5.36 1.50 -16.41
CA SER A 29 -5.52 2.35 -17.58
C SER A 29 -4.36 2.15 -18.56
N ALA A 30 -3.12 2.13 -18.06
CA ALA A 30 -1.92 1.86 -18.86
C ALA A 30 -2.01 0.50 -19.56
N ARG A 31 -2.41 -0.56 -18.83
CA ARG A 31 -2.59 -1.91 -19.37
C ARG A 31 -3.70 -1.98 -20.42
N TYR A 32 -4.80 -1.25 -20.22
CA TYR A 32 -5.89 -1.20 -21.20
C TYR A 32 -5.51 -0.42 -22.48
N SER A 33 -4.76 0.67 -22.35
CA SER A 33 -4.24 1.44 -23.48
C SER A 33 -3.33 0.60 -24.36
N SER A 34 -2.40 -0.15 -23.76
CA SER A 34 -1.46 -1.02 -24.51
C SER A 34 -2.22 -2.11 -25.29
N TYR A 35 -3.27 -2.67 -24.69
CA TYR A 35 -4.13 -3.66 -25.36
C TYR A 35 -4.91 -3.06 -26.53
N TYR A 36 -5.44 -1.84 -26.38
CA TYR A 36 -6.22 -1.18 -27.42
C TYR A 36 -5.35 -0.75 -28.62
N ASP A 37 -4.15 -0.24 -28.37
CA ASP A 37 -3.19 0.11 -29.43
C ASP A 37 -2.74 -1.11 -30.24
N THR A 38 -2.58 -2.26 -29.57
CA THR A 38 -2.24 -3.54 -30.24
C THR A 38 -3.40 -4.07 -31.09
N TYR A 39 -4.65 -3.78 -30.71
CA TYR A 39 -5.84 -4.28 -31.41
C TYR A 39 -6.25 -3.39 -32.59
N ASN A 40 -6.01 -2.08 -32.51
CA ASN A 40 -6.31 -1.11 -33.57
C ASN A 40 -5.12 -0.80 -34.50
N SER A 41 -3.99 -1.48 -34.36
CA SER A 41 -2.88 -1.37 -35.31
C SER A 41 -3.28 -2.01 -36.65
N ASP A 42 -3.72 -1.17 -37.57
CA ASP A 42 -4.03 -1.51 -38.95
C ASP A 42 -2.79 -2.15 -39.60
N PRO A 43 -2.86 -3.37 -40.17
CA PRO A 43 -1.69 -4.08 -40.69
C PRO A 43 -1.03 -3.42 -41.92
N TYR A 44 -1.53 -2.27 -42.37
CA TYR A 44 -1.05 -1.55 -43.54
C TYR A 44 -0.42 -0.18 -43.24
N ASP A 45 -0.41 0.30 -42.00
CA ASP A 45 0.22 1.57 -41.68
C ASP A 45 1.68 1.37 -41.26
N TYR A 46 2.57 1.48 -42.25
CA TYR A 46 4.01 1.46 -42.10
C TYR A 46 4.48 2.78 -41.43
N SER A 47 4.31 2.89 -40.11
CA SER A 47 5.03 3.89 -39.30
C SER A 47 5.74 3.18 -38.14
N GLY A 48 6.90 2.62 -38.46
CA GLY A 48 7.71 1.74 -37.62
C GLY A 48 8.41 2.38 -36.42
N TYR A 49 7.75 3.25 -35.65
CA TYR A 49 8.27 3.75 -34.38
C TYR A 49 7.10 4.11 -33.46
N ASN A 50 6.64 3.20 -32.58
CA ASN A 50 6.02 3.58 -31.29
C ASN A 50 5.56 2.43 -30.37
N SER A 51 5.71 1.16 -30.74
CA SER A 51 5.24 0.05 -29.89
C SER A 51 6.05 -0.19 -28.60
N TYR A 52 7.22 0.42 -28.44
CA TYR A 52 8.04 0.25 -27.23
C TYR A 52 7.59 1.13 -26.05
N SER A 53 6.78 2.18 -26.26
CA SER A 53 6.46 3.12 -25.18
C SER A 53 5.31 2.69 -24.27
N ALA A 54 4.43 1.78 -24.71
CA ALA A 54 3.24 1.42 -23.93
C ALA A 54 3.49 0.32 -22.89
N TYR A 55 4.48 -0.55 -23.11
CA TYR A 55 4.88 -1.62 -22.18
C TYR A 55 5.86 -1.14 -21.11
N ASP A 56 6.76 -0.20 -21.42
CA ASP A 56 7.65 0.38 -20.40
C ASP A 56 6.86 1.17 -19.34
N ASN A 57 5.70 1.73 -19.70
CA ASN A 57 4.93 2.57 -18.78
C ASN A 57 4.19 1.79 -17.66
N ASP A 58 3.71 0.56 -17.87
CA ASP A 58 2.96 -0.14 -16.80
C ASP A 58 3.88 -0.74 -15.73
N ASP A 59 5.03 -1.25 -16.15
CA ASP A 59 6.11 -1.72 -15.29
C ASP A 59 6.69 -0.57 -14.46
N ASP A 60 6.95 0.59 -15.08
CA ASP A 60 7.47 1.78 -14.40
C ASP A 60 6.47 2.31 -13.35
N ILE A 61 5.16 2.37 -13.67
CA ILE A 61 4.13 2.82 -12.73
C ILE A 61 3.92 1.81 -11.60
N THR A 62 4.02 0.49 -11.89
CA THR A 62 3.95 -0.57 -10.87
C THR A 62 5.13 -0.49 -9.91
N GLU A 63 6.34 -0.27 -10.41
CA GLU A 63 7.53 -0.07 -9.57
C GLU A 63 7.39 1.18 -8.70
N GLU A 64 6.95 2.30 -9.27
CA GLU A 64 6.70 3.55 -8.53
C GLU A 64 5.68 3.33 -7.41
N ALA A 65 4.53 2.71 -7.74
CA ALA A 65 3.48 2.39 -6.79
C ALA A 65 4.02 1.52 -5.63
N GLY A 66 4.81 0.49 -5.96
CA GLY A 66 5.49 -0.36 -4.99
C GLY A 66 6.42 0.39 -4.05
N VAL A 67 7.24 1.30 -4.57
CA VAL A 67 8.12 2.11 -3.71
C VAL A 67 7.31 3.00 -2.77
N VAL A 68 6.20 3.58 -3.24
CA VAL A 68 5.31 4.41 -2.43
C VAL A 68 4.64 3.58 -1.33
N THR A 69 4.05 2.43 -1.66
CA THR A 69 3.41 1.53 -0.69
C THR A 69 4.41 0.98 0.33
N MET A 70 5.64 0.68 -0.09
CA MET A 70 6.73 0.26 0.79
C MET A 70 7.01 1.29 1.89
N MET A 71 7.02 2.58 1.56
CA MET A 71 7.23 3.65 2.55
C MET A 71 6.11 3.67 3.60
N PHE A 72 4.86 3.48 3.18
CA PHE A 72 3.73 3.37 4.10
C PHE A 72 3.84 2.13 5.00
N PHE A 73 4.19 0.97 4.44
CA PHE A 73 4.37 -0.25 5.21
C PHE A 73 5.46 -0.16 6.28
N LEU A 74 6.60 0.43 5.94
CA LEU A 74 7.66 0.69 6.91
C LEU A 74 7.18 1.67 8.00
N GLY A 75 6.45 2.72 7.62
CA GLY A 75 5.85 3.68 8.56
C GLY A 75 4.88 3.01 9.53
N PHE A 76 3.99 2.14 9.04
CA PHE A 76 3.06 1.38 9.86
C PHE A 76 3.75 0.33 10.74
N THR A 77 4.82 -0.30 10.24
CA THR A 77 5.64 -1.23 11.02
C THR A 77 6.27 -0.53 12.22
N VAL A 78 6.85 0.65 12.02
CA VAL A 78 7.40 1.48 13.10
C VAL A 78 6.29 1.83 14.11
N LEU A 79 5.09 2.13 13.66
CA LEU A 79 3.95 2.40 14.53
C LEU A 79 3.56 1.19 15.38
N PHE A 80 3.56 -0.03 14.82
CA PHE A 80 3.31 -1.24 15.59
C PHE A 80 4.39 -1.50 16.64
N ILE A 81 5.67 -1.30 16.29
CA ILE A 81 6.78 -1.42 17.24
C ILE A 81 6.63 -0.39 18.37
N LEU A 82 6.35 0.88 18.05
CA LEU A 82 6.13 1.92 19.05
C LEU A 82 4.92 1.63 19.94
N SER A 83 3.86 1.04 19.38
CA SER A 83 2.68 0.61 20.11
C SER A 83 3.01 -0.50 21.11
N LEU A 84 3.87 -1.46 20.75
CA LEU A 84 4.35 -2.51 21.66
C LEU A 84 5.19 -1.96 22.82
N VAL A 85 6.03 -0.96 22.55
CA VAL A 85 6.92 -0.37 23.56
C VAL A 85 6.14 0.53 24.52
N LYS A 86 5.26 1.39 23.98
CA LYS A 86 4.61 2.46 24.77
C LYS A 86 3.27 2.06 25.39
N LEU A 87 2.57 1.05 24.85
CA LEU A 87 1.28 0.62 25.37
C LEU A 87 1.39 -0.70 26.13
N LYS A 88 0.93 -0.71 27.38
CA LYS A 88 1.03 -1.87 28.29
C LYS A 88 -0.21 -2.75 28.30
N THR A 89 -1.29 -2.38 27.59
CA THR A 89 -2.53 -3.15 27.56
C THR A 89 -2.37 -4.44 26.76
N LYS A 90 -2.81 -5.58 27.33
CA LYS A 90 -2.67 -6.90 26.68
C LYS A 90 -3.30 -6.94 25.28
N THR A 91 -4.48 -6.35 25.12
CA THR A 91 -5.20 -6.29 23.84
C THR A 91 -4.39 -5.57 22.76
N VAL A 92 -3.80 -4.41 23.07
CA VAL A 92 -3.01 -3.66 22.08
C VAL A 92 -1.72 -4.38 21.74
N LYS A 93 -1.11 -5.10 22.70
CA LYS A 93 0.06 -5.93 22.40
C LYS A 93 -0.25 -7.04 21.41
N VAL A 94 -1.33 -7.78 21.63
CA VAL A 94 -1.77 -8.84 20.71
C VAL A 94 -2.06 -8.27 19.33
N PHE A 95 -2.83 -7.19 19.25
CA PHE A 95 -3.14 -6.54 17.98
C PHE A 95 -1.89 -5.99 17.28
N SER A 96 -0.93 -5.45 18.02
CA SER A 96 0.31 -4.94 17.43
C SER A 96 1.21 -6.06 16.92
N ILE A 97 1.21 -7.23 17.56
CA ILE A 97 1.92 -8.42 17.05
C ILE A 97 1.28 -8.90 15.76
N ILE A 98 -0.06 -9.02 15.72
CA ILE A 98 -0.79 -9.42 14.50
C ILE A 98 -0.52 -8.43 13.37
N GLY A 99 -0.60 -7.13 13.68
CA GLY A 99 -0.32 -6.07 12.72
C GLY A 99 1.11 -6.12 12.19
N LEU A 100 2.10 -6.32 13.06
CA LEU A 100 3.51 -6.43 12.66
C LEU A 100 3.73 -7.66 11.76
N SER A 101 3.13 -8.80 12.08
CA SER A 101 3.17 -9.99 11.21
C SER A 101 2.55 -9.73 9.84
N LEU A 102 1.41 -9.03 9.79
CA LEU A 102 0.77 -8.63 8.52
C LEU A 102 1.63 -7.64 7.74
N SER A 103 2.19 -6.61 8.39
CA SER A 103 3.11 -5.66 7.75
C SER A 103 4.32 -6.36 7.16
N PHE A 104 4.87 -7.36 7.85
CA PHE A 104 6.00 -8.14 7.34
C PHE A 104 5.64 -8.93 6.09
N ILE A 105 4.47 -9.59 6.07
CA ILE A 105 3.96 -10.28 4.87
C ILE A 105 3.77 -9.28 3.72
N MET A 106 3.20 -8.11 4.01
CA MET A 106 2.97 -7.07 3.01
C MET A 106 4.27 -6.53 2.43
N ILE A 107 5.28 -6.26 3.25
CA ILE A 107 6.61 -5.83 2.79
C ILE A 107 7.26 -6.87 1.87
N LEU A 108 7.13 -8.16 2.20
CA LEU A 108 7.66 -9.22 1.35
C LEU A 108 6.89 -9.31 0.01
N TRP A 109 5.57 -9.17 0.04
CA TRP A 109 4.75 -9.21 -1.17
C TRP A 109 5.05 -8.01 -2.08
N ASP A 110 5.15 -6.82 -1.50
CA ASP A 110 5.53 -5.57 -2.17
C ASP A 110 6.94 -5.67 -2.79
N GLY A 111 7.89 -6.24 -2.06
CA GLY A 111 9.23 -6.51 -2.57
C GLY A 111 9.26 -7.51 -3.74
N LEU A 112 8.38 -8.53 -3.71
CA LEU A 112 8.25 -9.46 -4.83
C LEU A 112 7.66 -8.77 -6.07
N MET A 113 6.66 -7.92 -5.89
CA MET A 113 6.06 -7.12 -6.96
C MET A 113 7.10 -6.20 -7.61
N ILE A 114 7.83 -5.41 -6.80
CA ILE A 114 8.91 -4.53 -7.28
C ILE A 114 10.01 -5.32 -8.01
N SER A 115 10.30 -6.55 -7.59
CA SER A 115 11.34 -7.36 -8.23
C SER A 115 10.96 -7.92 -9.60
N SER A 116 9.66 -7.92 -9.93
CA SER A 116 9.13 -8.51 -11.16
C SER A 116 7.80 -7.84 -11.56
N PRO A 117 7.81 -6.53 -11.87
CA PRO A 117 6.60 -5.75 -12.14
C PRO A 117 5.80 -6.31 -13.32
N SER A 118 6.50 -6.85 -14.33
CA SER A 118 5.89 -7.49 -15.51
C SER A 118 5.16 -8.81 -15.25
N HIS A 119 5.32 -9.39 -14.06
CA HIS A 119 4.67 -10.63 -13.66
C HIS A 119 3.63 -10.45 -12.55
N ILE A 120 3.78 -9.40 -11.74
CA ILE A 120 2.88 -9.07 -10.64
C ILE A 120 2.62 -7.58 -10.74
N SER A 121 1.47 -7.21 -11.30
CA SER A 121 1.10 -5.81 -11.47
C SER A 121 0.38 -5.26 -10.23
N PHE A 122 0.47 -3.94 -10.03
CA PHE A 122 -0.10 -3.28 -8.86
C PHE A 122 -1.63 -3.38 -8.81
N ASP A 123 -2.32 -3.40 -9.95
CA ASP A 123 -3.79 -3.51 -10.01
C ASP A 123 -4.31 -4.86 -9.47
N GLU A 124 -3.56 -5.94 -9.65
CA GLU A 124 -3.91 -7.28 -9.19
C GLU A 124 -3.75 -7.43 -7.68
N THR A 125 -2.68 -6.84 -7.18
CA THR A 125 -2.28 -6.93 -5.78
C THR A 125 -2.91 -5.79 -4.96
N GLY A 126 -3.36 -4.72 -5.63
CA GLY A 126 -4.02 -3.49 -5.16
C GLY A 126 -5.06 -3.70 -4.08
N LEU A 127 -5.94 -4.67 -4.31
CA LEU A 127 -7.01 -5.02 -3.39
C LEU A 127 -6.48 -5.50 -2.03
N GLY A 128 -5.32 -6.16 -2.02
CA GLY A 128 -4.60 -6.59 -0.82
C GLY A 128 -4.09 -5.40 0.00
N TRP A 129 -3.49 -4.39 -0.65
CA TRP A 129 -3.08 -3.14 0.01
C TRP A 129 -4.28 -2.39 0.57
N VAL A 130 -5.37 -2.25 -0.19
CA VAL A 130 -6.60 -1.60 0.30
C VAL A 130 -7.16 -2.31 1.54
N ALA A 131 -7.24 -3.64 1.52
CA ALA A 131 -7.69 -4.43 2.67
C ALA A 131 -6.78 -4.22 3.90
N TYR A 132 -5.47 -4.16 3.68
CA TYR A 132 -4.51 -3.82 4.74
C TYR A 132 -4.67 -2.38 5.23
N GLY A 133 -4.93 -1.42 4.35
CA GLY A 133 -5.22 -0.03 4.70
C GLY A 133 -6.45 0.09 5.60
N LEU A 134 -7.52 -0.66 5.31
CA LEU A 134 -8.70 -0.75 6.17
C LEU A 134 -8.39 -1.38 7.53
N PHE A 135 -7.55 -2.42 7.56
CA PHE A 135 -7.06 -3.00 8.81
C PHE A 135 -6.26 -1.97 9.63
N MET A 136 -5.39 -1.19 8.99
CA MET A 136 -4.63 -0.12 9.64
C MET A 136 -5.54 0.98 10.19
N LEU A 137 -6.58 1.36 9.45
CA LEU A 137 -7.57 2.32 9.89
C LEU A 137 -8.33 1.80 11.13
N ALA A 138 -8.79 0.55 11.11
CA ALA A 138 -9.44 -0.06 12.27
C ALA A 138 -8.50 -0.11 13.49
N PHE A 139 -7.24 -0.51 13.28
CA PHE A 139 -6.23 -0.55 14.33
C PHE A 139 -5.97 0.83 14.95
N THR A 140 -5.81 1.87 14.12
CA THR A 140 -5.55 3.23 14.60
C THR A 140 -6.73 3.82 15.35
N ILE A 141 -7.98 3.50 14.98
CA ILE A 141 -9.18 3.86 15.75
C ILE A 141 -9.15 3.20 17.13
N ILE A 142 -8.95 1.88 17.19
CA ILE A 142 -8.88 1.13 18.46
C ILE A 142 -7.73 1.64 19.33
N GLY A 143 -6.56 1.87 18.73
CA GLY A 143 -5.38 2.42 19.39
C GLY A 143 -5.63 3.81 19.96
N THR A 144 -6.32 4.67 19.22
CA THR A 144 -6.75 6.00 19.65
C THR A 144 -7.65 5.90 20.89
N VAL A 145 -8.71 5.09 20.84
CA VAL A 145 -9.65 4.91 21.96
C VAL A 145 -8.92 4.42 23.22
N HIS A 146 -8.03 3.44 23.09
CA HIS A 146 -7.24 2.95 24.22
C HIS A 146 -6.26 4.00 24.76
N ALA A 147 -5.63 4.77 23.88
CA ALA A 147 -4.71 5.84 24.28
C ALA A 147 -5.43 6.96 25.04
N PHE A 148 -6.70 7.24 24.74
CA PHE A 148 -7.52 8.23 25.47
C PHE A 148 -8.12 7.69 26.78
N ARG A 149 -8.49 6.40 26.85
CA ARG A 149 -9.08 5.78 28.06
C ARG A 149 -8.06 5.50 29.17
N VAL A 150 -6.82 5.16 28.83
CA VAL A 150 -5.80 4.88 29.85
C VAL A 150 -5.29 6.20 30.42
N LYS A 151 -5.59 6.48 31.70
CA LYS A 151 -4.91 7.54 32.46
C LYS A 151 -3.42 7.16 32.56
N PRO A 152 -2.48 8.10 32.31
CA PRO A 152 -1.08 7.84 32.59
C PRO A 152 -0.98 7.50 34.09
N VAL A 153 -0.43 6.32 34.39
CA VAL A 153 0.04 6.03 35.75
C VAL A 153 1.24 6.94 35.93
N VAL A 154 1.06 7.96 36.78
CA VAL A 154 2.10 8.87 37.24
C VAL A 154 3.17 8.07 37.96
#